data_AF-A0A6C1KU62-F1
#
_entry.id   AF-A0A6C1KU62-F1
#
_cell.length_a   1.000
_cell.length_b   1.000
_cell.length_c   1.000
_cell.angle_alpha   90.00
_cell.angle_beta   90.00
_cell.angle_gamma   90.00
#
_symmetry.space_group_name_H-M   'P 1'
#
loop_
_entity.id
_entity.type
_entity.pdbx_description
1 polymer ?
#
loop_
_entity_poly.entity_id
_entity_poly.type
_entity_poly.pdbx_seq_one_letter_code
_entity_poly.pdbx_strand_id
1 'polypeptide(L)'
;MLHTIAGLTALALLAAATAVTPARADNARRFDGSWVVRTSAEEGKCNKNFDFKLAVKNGKVTYAGYWPVKAAGGISKLGLVRMTLTHGQRKVTATGLAEGDQASGDWSSPQPKCNGSWLARRA
;
A
#
# COMPACT_ATOMS: atom_id res chain seq x y z
N MET A 1 64.28 48.58 22.48
CA MET A 1 63.91 48.27 21.08
C MET A 1 62.84 47.18 21.10
N LEU A 2 61.69 47.50 20.50
CA LEU A 2 60.57 46.69 19.99
C LEU A 2 60.35 45.22 20.46
N HIS A 3 59.11 44.97 20.89
CA HIS A 3 58.42 43.69 21.16
C HIS A 3 58.51 42.65 20.03
N THR A 4 58.50 41.36 20.37
CA THR A 4 58.20 40.27 19.39
C THR A 4 57.30 39.18 20.01
N ILE A 5 55.99 39.47 19.93
CA ILE A 5 54.87 38.64 19.46
C ILE A 5 54.78 37.17 19.92
N ALA A 6 53.72 36.95 20.70
CA ALA A 6 53.13 35.69 21.12
C ALA A 6 52.72 34.79 19.94
N GLY A 7 52.97 33.49 20.07
CA GLY A 7 52.46 32.45 19.15
C GLY A 7 51.57 31.46 19.89
N LEU A 8 50.30 31.83 20.13
CA LEU A 8 49.25 30.88 20.51
C LEU A 8 48.77 30.18 19.23
N THR A 9 49.23 28.96 19.00
CA THR A 9 48.73 28.08 17.93
C THR A 9 47.35 27.54 18.33
N ALA A 10 46.30 28.21 17.87
CA ALA A 10 44.93 27.74 18.02
C ALA A 10 44.65 26.57 17.07
N LEU A 11 44.41 25.39 17.63
CA LEU A 11 44.00 24.18 16.90
C LEU A 11 42.50 24.29 16.57
N ALA A 12 42.16 24.58 15.31
CA ALA A 12 40.78 24.63 14.85
C ALA A 12 40.23 23.21 14.65
N LEU A 13 39.35 22.77 15.57
CA LEU A 13 38.57 21.54 15.44
C LEU A 13 37.41 21.77 14.47
N LEU A 14 37.50 21.26 13.24
CA LEU A 14 36.36 21.17 12.32
C LEU A 14 35.43 20.05 12.79
N ALA A 15 34.34 20.41 13.47
CA ALA A 15 33.23 19.50 13.73
C ALA A 15 32.38 19.34 12.46
N ALA A 16 32.57 18.23 11.75
CA ALA A 16 31.70 17.84 10.64
C ALA A 16 30.36 17.33 11.21
N ALA A 17 29.36 18.22 11.28
CA ALA A 17 28.00 17.85 11.62
C ALA A 17 27.35 17.11 10.43
N THR A 18 27.36 15.78 10.45
CA THR A 18 26.57 14.97 9.52
C THR A 18 25.09 15.11 9.86
N ALA A 19 24.36 15.90 9.07
CA ALA A 19 22.91 16.00 9.18
C ALA A 19 22.26 14.66 8.83
N VAL A 20 21.87 13.89 9.83
CA VAL A 20 21.04 12.69 9.66
C VAL A 20 19.63 13.18 9.33
N THR A 21 19.23 13.11 8.06
CA THR A 21 17.85 13.37 7.68
C THR A 21 16.99 12.16 8.06
N PRO A 22 15.89 12.32 8.82
CA PRO A 22 15.01 11.20 9.13
C PRO A 22 14.35 10.73 7.83
N ALA A 23 14.59 9.47 7.46
CA ALA A 23 13.91 8.84 6.34
C ALA A 23 12.40 8.84 6.62
N ARG A 24 11.65 9.67 5.90
CA ARG A 24 10.19 9.72 5.97
C ARG A 24 9.69 8.40 5.40
N ALA A 25 9.36 7.44 6.26
CA ALA A 25 8.78 6.16 5.86
C ALA A 25 7.58 6.45 4.94
N ASP A 26 7.60 5.91 3.73
CA ASP A 26 6.51 6.12 2.79
C ASP A 26 5.25 5.46 3.37
N ASN A 27 4.34 6.27 3.92
CA ASN A 27 3.21 5.79 4.73
C ASN A 27 2.32 4.77 4.01
N ALA A 28 2.36 4.66 2.67
CA ALA A 28 1.68 3.59 1.95
C ALA A 28 2.26 2.19 2.27
N ARG A 29 3.55 2.10 2.62
CA ARG A 29 4.23 0.85 2.98
C ARG A 29 3.69 0.23 4.26
N ARG A 30 2.96 0.97 5.09
CA ARG A 30 2.29 0.41 6.28
C ARG A 30 1.27 -0.69 5.92
N PHE A 31 0.78 -0.68 4.69
CA PHE A 31 -0.16 -1.67 4.17
C PHE A 31 0.52 -2.78 3.37
N ASP A 32 1.84 -2.72 3.17
CA ASP A 32 2.59 -3.75 2.46
C ASP A 32 2.47 -5.10 3.18
N GLY A 33 2.38 -6.18 2.41
CA GLY A 33 2.22 -7.54 2.93
C GLY A 33 1.20 -8.36 2.15
N SER A 34 0.93 -9.56 2.66
CA SER A 34 -0.07 -10.46 2.11
C SER A 34 -1.40 -10.27 2.81
N TRP A 35 -2.48 -10.33 2.04
CA TRP A 35 -3.85 -10.11 2.51
C TRP A 35 -4.75 -11.25 2.04
N VAL A 36 -5.57 -11.77 2.93
CA VAL A 36 -6.66 -12.70 2.61
C VAL A 36 -7.93 -11.88 2.43
N VAL A 37 -8.52 -11.95 1.25
CA VAL A 37 -9.76 -11.27 0.87
C VAL A 37 -10.89 -12.28 0.82
N ARG A 38 -12.05 -11.89 1.36
CA ARG A 38 -13.33 -12.60 1.21
C ARG A 38 -14.35 -11.65 0.61
N THR A 39 -15.09 -12.10 -0.39
CA THR A 39 -16.16 -11.32 -1.01
C THR A 39 -17.53 -11.84 -0.60
N SER A 40 -18.50 -10.95 -0.47
CA SER A 40 -19.91 -11.26 -0.37
C SER A 40 -20.60 -10.72 -1.63
N ALA A 41 -21.31 -11.56 -2.37
CA ALA A 41 -22.20 -11.11 -3.44
C ALA A 41 -23.56 -10.72 -2.86
N GLU A 42 -24.00 -9.49 -3.12
CA GLU A 42 -25.24 -8.94 -2.54
C GLU A 42 -26.31 -8.77 -3.61
N GLU A 43 -25.96 -8.24 -4.78
CA GLU A 43 -26.91 -8.07 -5.89
C GLU A 43 -26.40 -8.64 -7.22
N GLY A 44 -27.35 -9.15 -8.01
CA GLY A 44 -27.11 -9.60 -9.39
C GLY A 44 -26.81 -11.10 -9.52
N LYS A 45 -26.38 -11.49 -10.72
CA LYS A 45 -26.25 -12.91 -11.12
C LYS A 45 -25.02 -13.63 -10.54
N CYS A 46 -24.22 -12.97 -9.72
CA CYS A 46 -22.88 -13.46 -9.40
C CYS A 46 -22.87 -14.55 -8.31
N ASN A 47 -23.90 -14.62 -7.46
CA ASN A 47 -24.24 -15.64 -6.42
C ASN A 47 -23.11 -16.48 -5.79
N LYS A 48 -21.87 -16.00 -5.80
CA LYS A 48 -20.67 -16.70 -5.40
C LYS A 48 -19.78 -15.74 -4.63
N ASN A 49 -19.29 -16.27 -3.52
CA ASN A 49 -18.28 -15.65 -2.69
C ASN A 49 -16.92 -16.24 -3.06
N PHE A 50 -15.88 -15.41 -3.00
CA PHE A 50 -14.53 -15.80 -3.33
C PHE A 50 -13.61 -15.47 -2.17
N ASP A 51 -12.76 -16.45 -1.85
CA ASP A 51 -11.63 -16.27 -0.94
C ASP A 51 -10.34 -16.33 -1.77
N PHE A 52 -9.52 -15.29 -1.70
CA PHE A 52 -8.26 -15.23 -2.44
C PHE A 52 -7.24 -14.34 -1.74
N LYS A 53 -5.99 -14.40 -2.21
CA LYS A 53 -4.89 -13.59 -1.67
C LYS A 53 -4.52 -12.44 -2.60
N LEU A 54 -4.25 -11.29 -1.99
CA LEU A 54 -3.60 -10.15 -2.63
C LEU A 54 -2.25 -9.90 -1.95
N ALA A 55 -1.32 -9.33 -2.70
CA ALA A 55 -0.08 -8.81 -2.16
C ALA A 55 -0.01 -7.30 -2.41
N VAL A 56 0.39 -6.56 -1.37
CA VAL A 56 0.61 -5.11 -1.42
C VAL A 56 2.10 -4.84 -1.31
N LYS A 57 2.63 -4.04 -2.23
CA LYS A 57 4.04 -3.61 -2.20
C LYS A 57 4.14 -2.16 -2.64
N ASN A 58 4.71 -1.30 -1.80
CA ASN A 58 4.72 0.14 -1.96
C ASN A 58 3.32 0.70 -2.30
N GLY A 59 2.29 0.20 -1.61
CA GLY A 59 0.88 0.55 -1.86
C GLY A 59 0.28 0.00 -3.17
N LYS A 60 1.04 -0.67 -4.04
CA LYS A 60 0.50 -1.31 -5.25
C LYS A 60 -0.07 -2.68 -4.93
N VAL A 61 -1.29 -2.95 -5.40
CA VAL A 61 -1.94 -4.26 -5.23
C VAL A 61 -1.61 -5.17 -6.40
N THR A 62 -1.32 -6.43 -6.09
CA THR A 62 -1.12 -7.53 -7.03
C THR A 62 -1.94 -8.74 -6.61
N TYR A 63 -2.40 -9.54 -7.57
CA TYR A 63 -3.07 -10.80 -7.28
C TYR A 63 -2.03 -11.85 -6.87
N ALA A 64 -2.29 -12.58 -5.78
CA ALA A 64 -1.37 -13.55 -5.19
C ALA A 64 -2.02 -14.95 -5.06
N GLY A 65 -3.04 -15.25 -5.87
CA GLY A 65 -3.64 -16.57 -5.99
C GLY A 65 -3.17 -17.32 -7.25
N TYR A 66 -3.73 -18.52 -7.46
CA TYR A 66 -3.35 -19.41 -8.57
C TYR A 66 -4.07 -19.12 -9.91
N TRP A 67 -5.12 -18.31 -9.89
CA TRP A 67 -5.88 -17.97 -11.11
C TRP A 67 -5.19 -16.89 -11.95
N PRO A 68 -5.39 -16.86 -13.27
CA PRO A 68 -4.78 -15.85 -14.15
C PRO A 68 -5.51 -14.50 -14.05
N VAL A 69 -5.45 -13.88 -12.87
CA VAL A 69 -6.09 -12.59 -12.56
C VAL A 69 -5.04 -11.48 -12.64
N LYS A 70 -5.38 -10.42 -13.37
CA LYS A 70 -4.61 -9.17 -13.37
C LYS A 70 -5.21 -8.22 -12.35
N ALA A 71 -4.37 -7.63 -11.50
CA ALA A 71 -4.76 -6.57 -10.58
C ALA A 71 -4.11 -5.24 -10.99
N ALA A 72 -4.88 -4.17 -10.91
CA ALA A 72 -4.43 -2.79 -11.09
C ALA A 72 -4.95 -1.92 -9.94
N GLY A 73 -4.23 -0.87 -9.59
CA GLY A 73 -4.56 0.02 -8.48
C GLY A 73 -3.78 -0.29 -7.20
N GLY A 74 -4.31 0.16 -6.06
CA GLY A 74 -3.54 0.17 -4.82
C GLY A 74 -4.27 0.73 -3.61
N ILE A 75 -3.48 0.91 -2.55
CA ILE A 75 -3.86 1.52 -1.28
C ILE A 75 -3.09 2.82 -1.15
N SER A 76 -3.81 3.93 -0.96
CA SER A 76 -3.20 5.24 -0.74
C SER A 76 -2.54 5.32 0.63
N LYS A 77 -1.76 6.38 0.87
CA LYS A 77 -1.15 6.67 2.18
C LYS A 77 -2.19 6.86 3.29
N LEU A 78 -3.42 7.24 2.94
CA LEU A 78 -4.55 7.43 3.85
C LEU A 78 -5.40 6.16 4.01
N GLY A 79 -5.00 5.03 3.41
CA GLY A 79 -5.77 3.78 3.47
C GLY A 79 -6.88 3.67 2.42
N LEU A 80 -7.05 4.64 1.52
CA LEU A 80 -8.06 4.54 0.46
C LEU A 80 -7.67 3.44 -0.52
N VAL A 81 -8.52 2.43 -0.65
CA VAL A 81 -8.36 1.32 -1.57
C VAL A 81 -9.12 1.63 -2.86
N ARG A 82 -8.42 1.53 -3.99
CA ARG A 82 -9.04 1.53 -5.33
C ARG A 82 -8.31 0.53 -6.19
N MET A 83 -9.01 -0.50 -6.65
CA MET A 83 -8.41 -1.51 -7.49
C MET A 83 -9.38 -2.06 -8.54
N THR A 84 -8.80 -2.70 -9.54
CA THR A 84 -9.51 -3.42 -10.58
C THR A 84 -8.90 -4.80 -10.73
N LEU A 85 -9.74 -5.83 -10.70
CA LEU A 85 -9.37 -7.22 -10.95
C LEU A 85 -9.95 -7.65 -12.30
N THR A 86 -9.14 -8.26 -13.14
CA THR A 86 -9.54 -8.72 -14.48
C THR A 86 -9.18 -10.18 -14.67
N HIS A 87 -10.15 -10.98 -15.12
CA HIS A 87 -9.99 -12.40 -15.43
C HIS A 87 -10.64 -12.70 -16.79
N GLY A 88 -9.82 -12.96 -17.80
CA GLY A 88 -10.28 -13.03 -19.19
C GLY A 88 -10.95 -11.71 -19.61
N GLN A 89 -12.21 -11.79 -20.03
CA GLN A 89 -13.03 -10.63 -20.43
C GLN A 89 -13.83 -10.01 -19.26
N ARG A 90 -13.78 -10.61 -18.06
CA ARG A 90 -14.53 -10.13 -16.89
C ARG A 90 -13.69 -9.18 -16.06
N LYS A 91 -14.34 -8.16 -15.52
CA LYS A 91 -13.70 -7.12 -14.70
C LYS A 91 -14.52 -6.82 -13.46
N VAL A 92 -13.84 -6.64 -12.34
CA VAL A 92 -14.41 -6.18 -11.07
C VAL A 92 -13.64 -4.93 -10.64
N THR A 93 -14.36 -3.88 -10.27
CA THR A 93 -13.78 -2.71 -9.60
C THR A 93 -14.10 -2.80 -8.11
N ALA A 94 -13.11 -2.57 -7.25
CA ALA A 94 -13.28 -2.56 -5.81
C ALA A 94 -12.76 -1.25 -5.21
N THR A 95 -13.50 -0.73 -4.24
CA THR A 95 -13.16 0.44 -3.45
C THR A 95 -13.30 0.14 -1.97
N GLY A 96 -12.60 0.86 -1.11
CA GLY A 96 -12.71 0.66 0.33
C GLY A 96 -11.68 1.44 1.14
N LEU A 97 -11.54 1.02 2.39
CA LEU A 97 -10.61 1.60 3.36
C LEU A 97 -9.79 0.50 4.01
N ALA A 98 -8.50 0.79 4.25
CA ALA A 98 -7.56 -0.05 4.97
C ALA A 98 -7.11 0.65 6.26
N GLU A 99 -7.27 -0.05 7.38
CA GLU A 99 -6.94 0.42 8.72
C GLU A 99 -6.21 -0.69 9.49
N GLY A 100 -4.93 -0.47 9.78
CA GLY A 100 -4.08 -1.47 10.41
C GLY A 100 -3.96 -2.74 9.57
N ASP A 101 -4.46 -3.85 10.11
CA ASP A 101 -4.40 -5.19 9.50
C ASP A 101 -5.74 -5.64 8.92
N GLN A 102 -6.68 -4.70 8.76
CA GLN A 102 -8.00 -4.94 8.18
C GLN A 102 -8.26 -3.95 7.05
N ALA A 103 -9.04 -4.39 6.06
CA ALA A 103 -9.57 -3.52 5.03
C ALA A 103 -10.94 -4.02 4.57
N SER A 104 -11.82 -3.13 4.15
CA SER A 104 -13.14 -3.51 3.67
C SER A 104 -13.71 -2.46 2.72
N GLY A 105 -14.74 -2.85 1.97
CA GLY A 105 -15.54 -1.95 1.16
C GLY A 105 -16.39 -2.72 0.17
N ASP A 106 -16.60 -2.11 -0.98
CA ASP A 106 -17.55 -2.59 -1.99
C ASP A 106 -16.84 -2.94 -3.29
N TRP A 107 -17.47 -3.83 -4.05
CA TRP A 107 -17.06 -4.18 -5.39
C TRP A 107 -18.24 -4.16 -6.35
N SER A 108 -17.93 -3.94 -7.63
CA SER A 108 -18.91 -3.97 -8.71
C SER A 108 -18.33 -4.60 -9.97
N SER A 109 -19.17 -5.29 -10.71
CA SER A 109 -18.88 -5.88 -12.01
C SER A 109 -19.92 -5.37 -13.02
N PRO A 110 -19.49 -4.87 -14.19
CA PRO A 110 -20.43 -4.49 -15.25
C PRO A 110 -20.94 -5.69 -16.06
N GLN A 111 -20.19 -6.80 -16.16
CA GLN A 111 -20.58 -7.99 -16.94
C GLN A 111 -20.20 -9.32 -16.26
N PRO A 112 -21.18 -10.11 -15.76
CA PRO A 112 -22.57 -9.71 -15.55
C PRO A 112 -22.66 -8.54 -14.55
N LYS A 113 -23.74 -7.77 -14.62
CA LYS A 113 -24.01 -6.68 -13.68
C LYS A 113 -24.23 -7.27 -12.28
N CYS A 114 -23.29 -7.03 -11.39
CA CYS A 114 -23.32 -7.48 -10.00
C CYS A 114 -22.58 -6.51 -9.10
N ASN A 115 -22.85 -6.59 -7.80
CA ASN A 115 -22.11 -5.87 -6.78
C ASN A 115 -22.13 -6.67 -5.46
N GLY A 116 -21.37 -6.17 -4.49
CA GLY A 116 -21.44 -6.59 -3.10
C GLY A 116 -20.28 -6.03 -2.32
N SER A 117 -20.04 -6.61 -1.15
CA SER A 117 -18.98 -6.16 -0.24
C SER A 117 -17.79 -7.11 -0.23
N TRP A 118 -16.68 -6.65 0.35
CA TRP A 118 -15.50 -7.45 0.62
C TRP A 118 -14.86 -7.05 1.95
N LEU A 119 -14.22 -8.03 2.57
CA LEU A 119 -13.38 -7.87 3.75
C LEU A 119 -12.02 -8.49 3.44
N ALA A 120 -10.96 -7.82 3.88
CA ALA A 120 -9.62 -8.34 3.86
C ALA A 120 -8.98 -8.26 5.24
N ARG A 121 -8.17 -9.26 5.56
CA ARG A 121 -7.28 -9.25 6.73
C ARG A 121 -5.87 -9.58 6.29
N ARG A 122 -4.89 -9.00 6.99
CA ARG A 122 -3.50 -9.39 6.80
C ARG A 122 -3.35 -10.89 7.11
N ALA A 123 -2.59 -11.58 6.26
CA ALA A 123 -2.33 -13.01 6.37
C ALA A 123 -1.30 -13.33 7.46
#